data_AF-A0A8T7A303-F1
#
_entry.id   AF-A0A8T7A303-F1
#
_cell.length_a   1.000
_cell.length_b   1.000
_cell.length_c   1.000
_cell.angle_alpha   90.00
_cell.angle_beta   90.00
_cell.angle_gamma   90.00
#
_symmetry.space_group_name_H-M   'P 1'
#
loop_
_entity.id
_entity.type
_entity.pdbx_description
1 polymer ?
#
loop_
_entity_poly.entity_id
_entity_poly.type
_entity_poly.pdbx_seq_one_letter_code
_entity_poly.pdbx_strand_id
1 'polypeptide(L)'
;MVTIKRIILDVLKPHHPDCLEFACAIADKSPGIKVELTVDEIDEKTESIIIVIEGESLDYDAIVEVITDLGGSVHSLDEVEVTSKPD
;
A
#
# COMPACT_ATOMS: atom_id res chain seq x y z
N MET A 1 -2.16 23.03 5.75
CA MET A 1 -2.60 21.62 5.99
C MET A 1 -1.59 20.64 5.40
N VAL A 2 -1.23 19.56 6.10
CA VAL A 2 -0.29 18.53 5.61
C VAL A 2 -1.06 17.39 4.96
N THR A 3 -0.60 16.91 3.80
CA THR A 3 -1.21 15.80 3.05
C THR A 3 -0.14 14.80 2.64
N ILE A 4 -0.44 13.51 2.80
CA ILE A 4 0.42 12.42 2.34
C ILE A 4 0.24 12.28 0.82
N LYS A 5 1.36 12.27 0.10
CA LYS A 5 1.41 12.17 -1.37
C LYS A 5 1.85 10.82 -1.86
N ARG A 6 2.83 10.23 -1.18
CA ARG A 6 3.41 8.94 -1.57
C ARG A 6 3.84 8.17 -0.34
N ILE A 7 3.64 6.86 -0.38
CA ILE A 7 4.19 5.93 0.61
C ILE A 7 4.74 4.70 -0.11
N ILE A 8 5.79 4.12 0.47
CA ILE A 8 6.33 2.81 0.07
C ILE A 8 6.27 1.89 1.29
N LEU A 9 5.66 0.73 1.11
CA LEU A 9 5.42 -0.25 2.17
C LEU A 9 6.09 -1.57 1.82
N ASP A 10 6.78 -2.16 2.79
CA ASP A 10 7.12 -3.58 2.79
C ASP A 10 5.96 -4.34 3.45
N VAL A 11 5.37 -5.28 2.71
CA VAL A 11 4.18 -6.03 3.12
C VAL A 11 4.41 -7.52 2.90
N LEU A 12 4.13 -8.31 3.91
CA LEU A 12 4.01 -9.76 3.78
C LEU A 12 2.55 -10.11 3.52
N LYS A 13 2.25 -10.91 2.49
CA LYS A 13 0.90 -11.39 2.22
C LYS A 13 0.85 -12.90 1.95
N PRO A 14 -0.30 -13.57 2.11
CA PRO A 14 -0.50 -14.91 1.58
C PRO A 14 -0.48 -14.92 0.03
N HIS A 15 -0.35 -16.10 -0.57
CA HIS A 15 -0.45 -16.28 -2.03
C HIS A 15 -1.82 -15.89 -2.61
N HIS A 16 -2.88 -15.96 -1.79
CA HIS A 16 -4.23 -15.55 -2.16
C HIS A 16 -4.80 -14.54 -1.15
N PRO A 17 -5.35 -13.40 -1.60
CA PRO A 17 -5.57 -13.01 -3.00
C PRO A 17 -4.27 -12.72 -3.78
N ASP A 18 -4.35 -12.80 -5.11
CA ASP A 18 -3.18 -12.59 -5.96
C ASP A 18 -2.76 -11.10 -6.01
N CYS A 19 -1.60 -10.81 -6.61
CA CYS A 19 -1.08 -9.44 -6.64
C CYS A 19 -1.99 -8.43 -7.35
N LEU A 20 -2.74 -8.87 -8.37
CA LEU A 20 -3.64 -7.99 -9.11
C LEU A 20 -4.87 -7.66 -8.25
N GLU A 21 -5.48 -8.68 -7.65
CA GLU A 21 -6.60 -8.52 -6.71
C GLU A 21 -6.22 -7.63 -5.53
N PHE A 22 -5.02 -7.83 -4.98
CA PHE A 22 -4.49 -7.07 -3.85
C PHE A 22 -4.30 -5.59 -4.22
N ALA A 23 -3.67 -5.31 -5.37
CA ALA A 23 -3.46 -3.93 -5.84
C ALA A 23 -4.79 -3.22 -6.17
N CYS A 24 -5.74 -3.92 -6.80
CA CYS A 24 -7.07 -3.39 -7.08
C CYS A 24 -7.83 -3.02 -5.80
N ALA A 25 -7.84 -3.90 -4.80
CA ALA A 25 -8.52 -3.65 -3.53
C ALA A 25 -7.97 -2.43 -2.77
N ILE A 26 -6.65 -2.20 -2.85
CA ILE A 26 -6.03 -0.98 -2.29
C ILE A 26 -6.46 0.26 -3.11
N ALA A 27 -6.39 0.19 -4.44
CA ALA A 27 -6.75 1.28 -5.32
C ALA A 27 -8.22 1.73 -5.15
N ASP A 28 -9.12 0.79 -4.87
CA ASP A 28 -10.55 1.05 -4.70
C ASP A 28 -10.89 1.85 -3.42
N LYS A 29 -9.95 2.00 -2.47
CA LYS A 29 -10.20 2.73 -1.22
C LYS A 29 -10.21 4.24 -1.38
N SER A 30 -9.50 4.77 -2.37
CA SER A 30 -9.39 6.21 -2.56
C SER A 30 -9.36 6.56 -4.05
N PRO A 31 -10.32 7.35 -4.54
CA PRO A 31 -10.32 7.79 -5.93
C PRO A 31 -9.06 8.58 -6.28
N GLY A 32 -8.44 8.23 -7.42
CA GLY A 32 -7.31 8.99 -7.95
C GLY A 32 -5.96 8.64 -7.32
N ILE A 33 -5.86 7.51 -6.61
CA ILE A 33 -4.56 6.95 -6.23
C ILE A 33 -4.03 6.02 -7.32
N LYS A 34 -2.71 5.93 -7.43
CA LYS A 34 -1.98 4.96 -8.24
C LYS A 34 -1.30 3.98 -7.30
N VAL A 35 -1.49 2.69 -7.56
CA VAL A 35 -0.86 1.59 -6.80
C VAL A 35 0.06 0.82 -7.74
N GLU A 36 1.30 0.63 -7.32
CA GLU A 36 2.28 -0.23 -7.97
C GLU A 36 2.75 -1.27 -6.95
N LEU A 37 2.75 -2.53 -7.33
CA LEU A 37 3.08 -3.66 -6.47
C LEU A 37 4.16 -4.49 -7.16
N THR A 38 5.26 -4.72 -6.45
CA THR A 38 6.36 -5.58 -6.89
C THR A 38 6.51 -6.74 -5.92
N VAL A 39 6.61 -7.96 -6.43
CA VAL A 39 6.98 -9.12 -5.60
C VAL A 39 8.49 -9.12 -5.43
N ASP A 40 8.94 -9.08 -4.18
CA ASP A 40 10.36 -9.09 -3.82
C ASP A 40 10.85 -10.53 -3.56
N GLU A 41 10.12 -11.27 -2.73
CA GLU A 41 10.44 -12.65 -2.37
C GLU A 41 9.18 -13.53 -2.31
N ILE A 42 9.32 -14.80 -2.66
CA ILE A 42 8.25 -15.81 -2.62
C ILE A 42 8.70 -16.95 -1.72
N ASP A 43 7.96 -17.18 -0.65
CA ASP A 43 8.12 -18.29 0.29
C ASP A 43 7.09 -19.40 0.06
N GLU A 44 7.20 -20.49 0.84
CA GLU A 44 6.29 -21.64 0.74
C GLU A 44 4.80 -21.24 0.90
N LYS A 45 4.50 -20.24 1.74
CA LYS A 45 3.12 -19.86 2.09
C LYS A 45 2.82 -18.37 1.95
N THR A 46 3.84 -17.56 1.73
CA THR A 46 3.77 -16.10 1.78
C THR A 46 4.59 -15.48 0.66
N GLU A 47 4.31 -14.22 0.36
CA GLU A 47 5.08 -13.39 -0.54
C GLU A 47 5.40 -12.08 0.17
N SER A 48 6.66 -11.66 0.12
CA SER A 48 7.08 -10.32 0.49
C SER A 48 6.94 -9.43 -0.72
N ILE A 49 6.16 -8.36 -0.59
CA ILE A 49 5.86 -7.43 -1.67
C ILE A 49 6.18 -6.00 -1.25
N ILE A 50 6.65 -5.21 -2.22
CA ILE A 50 6.81 -3.78 -2.08
C ILE A 50 5.63 -3.10 -2.74
N ILE A 51 4.91 -2.27 -1.99
CA ILE A 51 3.76 -1.51 -2.47
C ILE A 51 4.10 -0.03 -2.47
N VAL A 52 4.02 0.58 -3.65
CA VAL A 52 4.16 2.01 -3.87
C VAL A 52 2.79 2.60 -4.13
N ILE A 53 2.39 3.57 -3.32
CA ILE A 53 1.08 4.23 -3.44
C ILE A 53 1.30 5.73 -3.58
N GLU A 54 0.70 6.32 -4.62
CA GLU A 54 0.80 7.74 -4.94
C GLU A 54 -0.60 8.36 -5.08
N GLY A 55 -0.81 9.57 -4.58
CA GLY A 55 -2.09 10.27 -4.71
C GLY A 55 -2.08 11.67 -4.12
N GLU A 56 -3.20 12.39 -4.27
CA GLU A 56 -3.29 13.78 -3.77
C GLU A 56 -3.50 13.88 -2.26
N SER A 57 -4.15 12.89 -1.65
CA SER A 57 -4.40 12.82 -0.22
C SER A 57 -4.59 11.37 0.18
N LEU A 58 -3.50 10.70 0.52
CA LEU A 58 -3.54 9.32 0.97
C LEU A 58 -4.04 9.23 2.41
N ASP A 59 -4.95 8.29 2.65
CA ASP A 59 -5.37 7.87 3.98
C ASP A 59 -4.59 6.61 4.35
N TYR A 60 -3.52 6.78 5.12
CA TYR A 60 -2.63 5.69 5.51
C TYR A 60 -3.36 4.61 6.31
N ASP A 61 -4.22 5.01 7.24
CA ASP A 61 -4.92 4.07 8.12
C ASP A 61 -5.90 3.21 7.31
N ALA A 62 -6.61 3.80 6.35
CA ALA A 62 -7.50 3.06 5.44
C ALA A 62 -6.76 2.08 4.52
N ILE A 63 -5.53 2.43 4.10
CA ILE A 63 -4.67 1.56 3.29
C ILE A 63 -4.21 0.35 4.13
N VAL A 64 -3.74 0.59 5.36
CA VAL A 64 -3.29 -0.47 6.27
C VAL A 64 -4.43 -1.40 6.65
N GLU A 65 -5.65 -0.86 6.86
CA GLU A 65 -6.85 -1.65 7.12
C GLU A 65 -7.11 -2.64 5.97
N VAL A 66 -7.05 -2.20 4.71
CA VAL A 66 -7.22 -3.11 3.57
C VAL A 66 -6.16 -4.17 3.48
N ILE A 67 -4.88 -3.79 3.67
CA ILE A 67 -3.78 -4.75 3.66
C ILE A 67 -4.05 -5.86 4.68
N THR A 68 -4.51 -5.47 5.86
CA THR A 68 -4.84 -6.39 6.96
C THR A 68 -6.06 -7.26 6.64
N ASP A 69 -7.13 -6.68 6.08
CA ASP A 69 -8.35 -7.39 5.69
C ASP A 69 -8.10 -8.46 4.62
N LEU A 70 -7.12 -8.23 3.73
CA LEU A 70 -6.68 -9.19 2.71
C LEU A 70 -5.70 -10.24 3.26
N GLY A 71 -5.43 -10.23 4.56
CA GLY A 71 -4.53 -11.16 5.25
C GLY A 71 -3.06 -10.80 5.17
N GLY A 72 -2.72 -9.60 4.67
CA GLY A 72 -1.36 -9.08 4.67
C GLY A 72 -0.98 -8.39 5.97
N SER A 73 0.31 -8.12 6.15
CA SER A 73 0.84 -7.37 7.28
C SER A 73 1.92 -6.41 6.79
N VAL A 74 1.80 -5.13 7.16
CA VAL A 74 2.84 -4.13 6.91
C VAL A 74 4.02 -4.37 7.86
N HIS A 75 5.18 -4.69 7.31
CA HIS A 75 6.42 -4.84 8.06
C HIS A 75 7.08 -3.49 8.34
N SER A 76 7.15 -2.63 7.33
CA SER A 76 7.72 -1.29 7.46
C SER A 76 7.11 -0.29 6.47
N LEU A 77 7.21 0.99 6.85
CA LEU A 77 6.94 2.15 6.02
C LEU A 77 8.30 2.72 5.61
N ASP A 78 8.75 2.36 4.41
CA ASP A 78 10.14 2.57 3.97
C ASP A 78 10.37 3.99 3.43
N GLU A 79 9.34 4.59 2.83
CA GLU A 79 9.39 5.96 2.30
C GLU A 79 8.05 6.66 2.53
N VAL A 80 8.11 7.96 2.84
CA VAL A 80 6.95 8.84 2.99
C VAL A 80 7.23 10.18 2.34
N GLU A 81 6.35 10.61 1.46
CA GLU A 81 6.32 11.96 0.94
C GLU A 81 5.06 12.68 1.44
N VAL A 82 5.26 13.85 2.06
CA VAL A 82 4.17 14.73 2.50
C VAL A 82 4.38 16.14 1.99
N THR A 83 3.28 16.83 1.69
CA THR A 83 3.31 18.26 1.34
C THR A 83 2.50 19.06 2.34
N SER A 84 3.03 20.22 2.74
CA SER A 84 2.25 21.23 3.45
C SER A 84 1.82 22.30 2.46
N LYS A 85 0.51 22.52 2.30
CA LYS A 85 0.02 23.71 1.60
C LYS A 85 0.12 24.91 2.55
N PRO A 86 0.74 26.03 2.14
CA PRO A 86 0.58 27.30 2.84
C PRO A 86 -0.91 27.69 2.79
N ASP A 87 -1.43 28.19 3.90
CA ASP A 87 -2.81 28.69 4.00
C ASP A 87 -3.08 29.85 3.04
#